data_AF-A0A947KRK8-F1
#
_entry.id   AF-A0A947KRK8-F1
#
_cell.length_a   1.000
_cell.length_b   1.000
_cell.length_c   1.000
_cell.angle_alpha   90.00
_cell.angle_beta   90.00
_cell.angle_gamma   90.00
#
_symmetry.space_group_name_H-M   'P 1'
#
loop_
_entity.id
_entity.type
_entity.pdbx_description
1 polymer ?
#
loop_
_entity_poly.entity_id
_entity_poly.type
_entity_poly.pdbx_seq_one_letter_code
_entity_poly.pdbx_strand_id
1 'polypeptide(L)'
;MSISSIGSSQTYQASAGNSVRSAGLTSEQKTLIEETLSQYDAGAISSDDAAAIVKAFQEAGIEPSSALAEAMSASGFDAKKVGDLAGAGQAGGGKPMGGPPPPPSIDELSTITDLLESLLEESEDDETTTTNVSTTSSPYNDDSMFSSFNTLLDYTNQIVNLKDDAKNEVMNILDAYAQNESQNDIQKSVVNSLNEILSKPQNYNRISFYA
;
A
#
# COMPACT_ATOMS: atom_id res chain seq x y z
N MET A 1 -61.24 57.61 -21.40
CA MET A 1 -60.03 57.28 -22.18
C MET A 1 -59.08 56.56 -21.25
N SER A 2 -58.84 55.29 -21.56
CA SER A 2 -57.89 54.40 -20.90
C SER A 2 -56.46 54.81 -21.25
N ILE A 3 -55.54 54.77 -20.29
CA ILE A 3 -54.15 54.36 -20.55
C ILE A 3 -53.62 53.54 -19.37
N SER A 4 -53.64 52.23 -19.61
CA SER A 4 -52.64 51.21 -19.28
C SER A 4 -51.81 51.36 -18.00
N SER A 5 -52.18 50.53 -17.05
CA SER A 5 -51.25 49.76 -16.22
C SER A 5 -50.11 49.20 -17.07
N ILE A 6 -48.88 49.63 -16.79
CA ILE A 6 -47.70 48.84 -17.12
C ILE A 6 -47.03 48.50 -15.80
N GLY A 7 -47.37 47.31 -15.31
CA GLY A 7 -46.58 46.64 -14.30
C GLY A 7 -45.26 46.26 -14.96
N SER A 8 -44.22 47.02 -14.67
CA SER A 8 -42.85 46.54 -14.83
C SER A 8 -42.61 45.51 -13.75
N SER A 9 -43.17 44.32 -13.94
CA SER A 9 -42.68 43.09 -13.33
C SER A 9 -41.31 42.83 -13.93
N GLN A 10 -40.32 43.55 -13.42
CA GLN A 10 -38.94 43.14 -13.53
C GLN A 10 -38.84 41.96 -12.57
N THR A 11 -39.19 40.80 -13.10
CA THR A 11 -38.93 39.52 -12.47
C THR A 11 -37.42 39.47 -12.31
N TYR A 12 -36.95 39.79 -11.12
CA TYR A 12 -35.77 39.17 -10.57
C TYR A 12 -36.10 37.67 -10.57
N GLN A 13 -35.87 37.01 -11.71
CA GLN A 13 -35.55 35.61 -11.73
C GLN A 13 -34.22 35.57 -10.98
N ALA A 14 -34.33 35.46 -9.65
CA ALA A 14 -33.32 34.80 -8.86
C ALA A 14 -33.18 33.44 -9.54
N SER A 15 -32.22 33.37 -10.46
CA SER A 15 -31.63 32.13 -10.91
C SER A 15 -31.42 31.36 -9.64
N ALA A 16 -32.23 30.31 -9.49
CA ALA A 16 -32.24 29.46 -8.33
C ALA A 16 -30.77 29.17 -8.06
N GLY A 17 -30.29 29.71 -6.93
CA GLY A 17 -29.01 29.30 -6.41
C GLY A 17 -29.07 27.80 -6.39
N ASN A 18 -28.26 27.16 -7.23
CA ASN A 18 -27.98 25.74 -7.14
C ASN A 18 -27.09 25.54 -5.90
N SER A 19 -27.61 25.98 -4.76
CA SER A 19 -27.17 25.72 -3.42
C SER A 19 -27.98 24.53 -2.93
N VAL A 20 -27.83 23.42 -3.64
CA VAL A 20 -28.08 22.10 -3.09
C VAL A 20 -26.79 21.31 -3.28
N ARG A 21 -25.73 21.84 -2.66
CA ARG A 21 -24.66 21.00 -2.10
C ARG A 21 -25.25 20.22 -0.91
N SER A 22 -26.34 19.51 -1.14
CA SER A 22 -26.69 18.39 -0.29
C SER A 22 -25.64 17.35 -0.63
N ALA A 23 -24.78 17.08 0.34
CA ALA A 23 -23.84 15.97 0.34
C ALA A 23 -24.62 14.65 0.25
N GLY A 24 -25.16 14.33 -0.92
CA GLY A 24 -26.05 13.21 -1.15
C GLY A 24 -26.18 12.89 -2.63
N LEU A 25 -26.25 11.60 -2.92
CA LEU A 25 -26.35 11.04 -4.26
C LEU A 25 -27.64 11.49 -4.97
N THR A 26 -27.54 11.83 -6.26
CA THR A 26 -28.72 12.07 -7.12
C THR A 26 -29.52 10.78 -7.34
N SER A 27 -30.78 10.87 -7.76
CA SER A 27 -31.57 9.67 -8.08
C SER A 27 -30.92 8.81 -9.16
N GLU A 28 -30.32 9.44 -10.18
CA GLU A 28 -29.59 8.75 -11.25
C GLU A 28 -28.37 8.00 -10.70
N GLN A 29 -27.61 8.64 -9.81
CA GLN A 29 -26.46 8.02 -9.14
C GLN A 29 -26.89 6.83 -8.27
N LYS A 30 -28.02 6.92 -7.57
CA LYS A 30 -28.55 5.81 -6.76
C LYS A 30 -28.96 4.61 -7.62
N THR A 31 -29.68 4.85 -8.71
CA THR A 31 -30.06 3.80 -9.66
C THR A 31 -28.82 3.13 -10.26
N LEU A 32 -27.80 3.91 -10.62
CA LEU A 32 -26.53 3.36 -11.11
C LEU A 32 -25.84 2.50 -10.06
N ILE A 33 -25.82 2.92 -8.78
CA ILE A 33 -25.25 2.13 -7.68
C ILE A 33 -25.98 0.80 -7.55
N GLU A 34 -27.32 0.81 -7.54
CA GLU A 34 -28.13 -0.41 -7.45
C GLU A 34 -27.91 -1.35 -8.65
N GLU A 35 -27.87 -0.82 -9.88
CA GLU A 35 -27.58 -1.59 -11.09
C GLU A 35 -26.18 -2.20 -11.07
N THR A 36 -25.18 -1.40 -10.66
CA THR A 36 -23.79 -1.84 -10.60
C THR A 36 -23.65 -2.94 -9.56
N LEU A 37 -24.12 -2.71 -8.34
CA LEU A 37 -23.98 -3.66 -7.23
C LEU A 37 -24.80 -4.94 -7.43
N SER A 38 -25.92 -4.89 -8.16
CA SER A 38 -26.72 -6.09 -8.48
C SER A 38 -25.98 -7.09 -9.37
N GLN A 39 -24.91 -6.67 -10.04
CA GLN A 39 -24.08 -7.57 -10.87
C GLN A 39 -23.01 -8.32 -10.06
N TYR A 40 -22.78 -7.93 -8.80
CA TYR A 40 -21.73 -8.49 -7.95
C TYR A 40 -22.33 -9.17 -6.70
N ASP A 41 -21.56 -10.06 -6.09
CA ASP A 41 -21.90 -10.69 -4.82
C ASP A 41 -21.18 -9.99 -3.67
N ALA A 42 -21.94 -9.47 -2.69
CA ALA A 42 -21.41 -8.79 -1.51
C ALA A 42 -20.53 -9.69 -0.62
N GLY A 43 -20.76 -11.01 -0.64
CA GLY A 43 -20.00 -12.00 0.12
C GLY A 43 -18.71 -12.47 -0.56
N ALA A 44 -18.56 -12.25 -1.86
CA ALA A 44 -17.48 -12.80 -2.68
C ALA A 44 -16.84 -11.75 -3.61
N ILE A 45 -16.73 -10.50 -3.14
CA ILE A 45 -16.08 -9.43 -3.90
C ILE A 45 -14.55 -9.64 -3.92
N SER A 46 -13.94 -9.59 -5.11
CA SER A 46 -12.49 -9.62 -5.29
C SER A 46 -11.92 -8.20 -5.44
N SER A 47 -10.59 -8.08 -5.40
CA SER A 47 -9.88 -6.80 -5.60
C SER A 47 -10.22 -6.14 -6.95
N ASP A 48 -10.22 -6.93 -8.02
CA ASP A 48 -10.61 -6.48 -9.37
C ASP A 48 -12.07 -6.01 -9.45
N ASP A 49 -13.00 -6.74 -8.82
CA ASP A 49 -14.42 -6.35 -8.78
C ASP A 49 -14.60 -5.04 -8.03
N ALA A 50 -13.92 -4.89 -6.89
CA ALA A 50 -13.96 -3.67 -6.10
C ALA A 50 -13.40 -2.47 -6.89
N ALA A 51 -12.29 -2.66 -7.59
CA ALA A 51 -11.70 -1.64 -8.46
C ALA A 51 -12.66 -1.26 -9.60
N ALA A 52 -13.32 -2.24 -10.23
CA ALA A 52 -14.30 -2.01 -11.28
C ALA A 52 -15.52 -1.22 -10.78
N ILE A 53 -16.03 -1.55 -9.58
CA ILE A 53 -17.16 -0.85 -8.94
C ILE A 53 -16.79 0.60 -8.62
N VAL A 54 -15.64 0.82 -7.97
CA VAL A 54 -15.20 2.17 -7.61
C VAL A 54 -14.94 3.01 -8.86
N LYS A 55 -14.34 2.41 -9.90
CA LYS A 55 -14.13 3.10 -11.17
C LYS A 55 -15.45 3.48 -11.84
N ALA A 56 -16.43 2.58 -11.88
CA ALA A 56 -17.76 2.88 -12.42
C ALA A 56 -18.43 4.05 -11.68
N PHE A 57 -18.27 4.10 -10.36
CA PHE A 57 -18.78 5.21 -9.54
C PHE A 57 -18.04 6.51 -9.83
N GLN A 58 -16.70 6.49 -9.93
CA GLN A 58 -15.92 7.67 -10.30
C GLN A 58 -16.29 8.20 -11.70
N GLU A 59 -16.47 7.32 -12.69
CA GLU A 59 -16.88 7.69 -14.04
C GLU A 59 -18.29 8.33 -14.07
N ALA A 60 -19.17 7.91 -13.15
CA ALA A 60 -20.48 8.52 -12.94
C ALA A 60 -20.46 9.79 -12.06
N GLY A 61 -19.29 10.27 -11.68
CA GLY A 61 -19.13 11.44 -10.80
C GLY A 61 -19.64 11.20 -9.37
N ILE A 62 -19.67 9.94 -8.94
CA ILE A 62 -20.03 9.54 -7.59
C ILE A 62 -18.77 9.55 -6.74
N GLU A 63 -18.66 10.56 -5.89
CA GLU A 63 -17.54 10.69 -4.96
C GLU A 63 -17.73 9.79 -3.72
N PRO A 64 -16.64 9.27 -3.15
CA PRO A 64 -16.69 8.55 -1.88
C PRO A 64 -17.26 9.45 -0.79
N SER A 65 -18.41 9.08 -0.26
CA SER A 65 -19.17 9.86 0.72
C SER A 65 -19.96 8.94 1.65
N SER A 66 -20.38 9.44 2.80
CA SER A 66 -21.24 8.66 3.72
C SER A 66 -22.54 8.19 3.05
N ALA A 67 -23.09 9.00 2.14
CA ALA A 67 -24.28 8.65 1.37
C ALA A 67 -24.04 7.46 0.42
N LEU A 68 -22.86 7.38 -0.20
CA LEU A 68 -22.43 6.21 -0.97
C LEU A 68 -22.30 4.98 -0.07
N ALA A 69 -21.69 5.14 1.11
CA ALA A 69 -21.55 4.04 2.05
C ALA A 69 -22.90 3.47 2.52
N GLU A 70 -23.87 4.33 2.78
CA GLU A 70 -25.24 3.91 3.12
C GLU A 70 -25.93 3.19 1.94
N ALA A 71 -25.79 3.69 0.71
CA ALA A 71 -26.36 3.05 -0.47
C ALA A 71 -25.74 1.68 -0.76
N MET A 72 -24.43 1.54 -0.59
CA MET A 72 -23.73 0.27 -0.71
C MET A 72 -24.13 -0.70 0.41
N SER A 73 -24.24 -0.20 1.65
CA SER A 73 -24.63 -1.00 2.81
C SER A 73 -26.06 -1.53 2.69
N ALA A 74 -26.97 -0.76 2.08
CA ALA A 74 -28.32 -1.22 1.75
C ALA A 74 -28.33 -2.43 0.80
N SER A 75 -27.30 -2.55 -0.05
CA SER A 75 -27.10 -3.68 -0.95
C SER A 75 -26.21 -4.78 -0.35
N GLY A 76 -25.82 -4.66 0.92
CA GLY A 76 -24.95 -5.61 1.63
C GLY A 76 -23.45 -5.39 1.43
N PHE A 77 -23.05 -4.37 0.66
CA PHE A 77 -21.64 -4.05 0.40
C PHE A 77 -21.09 -3.07 1.45
N ASP A 78 -19.93 -3.39 2.00
CA ASP A 78 -19.19 -2.45 2.86
C ASP A 78 -18.33 -1.53 1.99
N ALA A 79 -18.74 -0.28 1.85
CA ALA A 79 -18.03 0.71 1.03
C ALA A 79 -16.59 0.95 1.49
N LYS A 80 -16.29 0.78 2.78
CA LYS A 80 -14.89 0.85 3.24
C LYS A 80 -14.11 -0.33 2.69
N LYS A 81 -14.61 -1.56 2.90
CA LYS A 81 -13.96 -2.78 2.41
C LYS A 81 -13.77 -2.75 0.89
N VAL A 82 -14.78 -2.29 0.14
CA VAL A 82 -14.68 -2.12 -1.31
C VAL A 82 -13.66 -1.04 -1.68
N GLY A 83 -13.64 0.09 -0.96
CA GLY A 83 -12.64 1.14 -1.17
C GLY A 83 -11.20 0.71 -0.84
N ASP A 84 -11.01 -0.09 0.20
CA ASP A 84 -9.72 -0.68 0.57
C ASP A 84 -9.24 -1.68 -0.48
N LEU A 85 -10.13 -2.58 -0.93
CA LEU A 85 -9.83 -3.53 -2.00
C LEU A 85 -9.54 -2.83 -3.34
N ALA A 86 -10.23 -1.73 -3.63
CA ALA A 86 -10.02 -0.91 -4.83
C ALA A 86 -8.78 0.01 -4.74
N GLY A 87 -8.08 0.05 -3.61
CA GLY A 87 -6.97 0.99 -3.38
C GLY A 87 -7.39 2.46 -3.26
N ALA A 88 -8.69 2.75 -3.16
CA ALA A 88 -9.24 4.10 -3.02
C ALA A 88 -9.07 4.69 -1.61
N GLY A 89 -8.72 3.86 -0.61
CA GLY A 89 -8.37 4.29 0.74
C GLY A 89 -7.07 5.10 0.85
N GLN A 90 -6.28 5.20 -0.23
CA GLN A 90 -4.99 5.91 -0.20
C GLN A 90 -5.10 7.41 -0.50
N ALA A 91 -6.29 7.94 -0.78
CA ALA A 91 -6.52 9.35 -1.09
C ALA A 91 -7.64 9.98 -0.23
N GLY A 92 -7.29 10.51 0.94
CA GLY A 92 -8.15 11.53 1.59
C GLY A 92 -8.35 11.45 3.10
N GLY A 93 -7.26 11.45 3.87
CA GLY A 93 -7.29 11.71 5.31
C GLY A 93 -5.99 12.36 5.75
N GLY A 94 -6.02 13.65 6.06
CA GLY A 94 -4.84 14.51 6.14
C GLY A 94 -3.71 14.02 7.04
N LYS A 95 -2.47 14.23 6.58
CA LYS A 95 -1.32 14.40 7.47
C LYS A 95 -1.54 15.67 8.31
N PRO A 96 -1.29 15.63 9.62
CA PRO A 96 -0.16 16.42 10.10
C PRO A 96 0.78 15.60 10.99
N MET A 97 2.07 15.79 10.71
CA MET A 97 3.20 15.77 11.65
C MET A 97 3.49 14.50 12.46
N GLY A 98 4.61 13.87 12.13
CA GLY A 98 5.61 13.49 13.14
C GLY A 98 5.30 12.30 14.05
N GLY A 99 4.44 11.37 13.64
CA GLY A 99 4.42 10.05 14.25
C GLY A 99 5.74 9.32 13.94
N PRO A 100 6.35 8.59 14.90
CA PRO A 100 7.44 7.68 14.58
C PRO A 100 6.97 6.77 13.42
N PRO A 101 7.88 6.40 12.49
CA PRO A 101 7.52 5.59 11.35
C PRO A 101 6.68 4.40 11.82
N PRO A 102 5.57 4.08 11.14
CA PRO A 102 4.81 2.89 11.46
C PRO A 102 5.82 1.73 11.53
N PRO A 103 5.77 0.89 12.59
CA PRO A 103 6.58 -0.31 12.60
C PRO A 103 6.32 -1.04 11.29
N PRO A 104 7.36 -1.57 10.63
CA PRO A 104 7.18 -2.38 9.43
C PRO A 104 6.11 -3.43 9.72
N SER A 105 5.22 -3.67 8.76
CA SER A 105 4.19 -4.69 8.93
C SER A 105 4.90 -6.00 9.25
N ILE A 106 4.47 -6.70 10.30
CA ILE A 106 5.09 -7.97 10.72
C ILE A 106 5.10 -8.97 9.54
N ASP A 107 4.11 -8.88 8.66
CA ASP A 107 4.01 -9.66 7.42
C ASP A 107 5.13 -9.34 6.41
N GLU A 108 5.55 -8.07 6.30
CA GLU A 108 6.65 -7.66 5.42
C GLU A 108 7.99 -8.17 5.97
N LEU A 109 8.17 -8.16 7.30
CA LEU A 109 9.36 -8.72 7.94
C LEU A 109 9.49 -10.22 7.71
N SER A 110 8.41 -10.98 7.92
CA SER A 110 8.42 -12.43 7.69
C SER A 110 8.77 -12.74 6.24
N THR A 111 8.13 -12.05 5.29
CA THR A 111 8.34 -12.30 3.86
C THR A 111 9.79 -12.01 3.44
N ILE A 112 10.38 -10.91 3.94
CA ILE A 112 11.78 -10.56 3.67
C ILE A 112 12.71 -11.61 4.31
N THR A 113 12.44 -12.02 5.55
CA THR A 113 13.26 -13.01 6.26
C THR A 113 13.20 -14.39 5.60
N ASP A 114 12.01 -14.91 5.27
CA ASP A 114 11.83 -16.21 4.62
C ASP A 114 12.53 -16.27 3.25
N LEU A 115 12.47 -15.18 2.49
CA LEU A 115 13.08 -15.12 1.16
C LEU A 115 14.60 -14.97 1.21
N LEU A 116 15.11 -14.21 2.18
CA LEU A 116 16.55 -14.10 2.44
C LEU A 116 17.13 -15.41 2.97
N GLU A 117 16.39 -16.15 3.79
CA GLU A 117 16.76 -17.48 4.26
C GLU A 117 16.93 -18.43 3.07
N SER A 118 15.94 -18.49 2.17
CA SER A 118 16.04 -19.28 0.94
C SER A 118 17.20 -18.84 0.01
N LEU A 119 17.51 -17.55 -0.06
CA LEU A 119 18.65 -17.03 -0.83
C LEU A 119 20.00 -17.42 -0.24
N LEU A 120 20.11 -17.42 1.09
CA LEU A 120 21.36 -17.74 1.80
C LEU A 120 21.60 -19.26 1.88
N GLU A 121 20.54 -20.06 2.04
CA GLU A 121 20.61 -21.52 2.16
C GLU A 121 21.09 -22.18 0.86
N GLU A 122 20.82 -21.57 -0.31
CA GLU A 122 21.29 -22.10 -1.60
C GLU A 122 22.70 -21.61 -2.01
N SER A 123 23.25 -20.59 -1.34
CA SER A 123 24.61 -20.11 -1.62
C SER A 123 25.72 -20.83 -0.83
N GLU A 124 25.39 -21.92 -0.13
CA GLU A 124 26.32 -22.71 0.71
C GLU A 124 27.21 -23.73 -0.04
N ASP A 125 27.25 -23.75 -1.38
CA ASP A 125 28.15 -24.69 -2.09
C ASP A 125 29.57 -24.16 -2.38
N ASP A 126 29.90 -22.89 -2.11
CA ASP A 126 31.28 -22.41 -2.30
C ASP A 126 31.75 -21.32 -1.32
N GLU A 127 32.80 -21.70 -0.58
CA GLU A 127 33.87 -20.87 -0.02
C GLU A 127 33.68 -20.21 1.36
N THR A 128 34.30 -20.88 2.34
CA THR A 128 34.70 -20.44 3.67
C THR A 128 35.32 -19.03 3.67
N THR A 129 34.59 -17.99 4.11
CA THR A 129 35.23 -16.75 4.55
C THR A 129 35.09 -16.58 6.05
N THR A 130 36.13 -17.09 6.72
CA THR A 130 36.43 -16.89 8.13
C THR A 130 36.60 -15.39 8.40
N THR A 131 35.54 -14.71 8.84
CA THR A 131 35.68 -13.36 9.41
C THR A 131 35.72 -13.51 10.92
N ASN A 132 36.93 -13.46 11.47
CA ASN A 132 37.18 -13.43 12.91
C ASN A 132 36.39 -12.30 13.58
N VAL A 133 35.29 -12.64 14.25
CA VAL A 133 34.67 -11.78 15.25
C VAL A 133 34.85 -12.45 16.60
N SER A 134 35.90 -12.03 17.31
CA SER A 134 36.09 -12.33 18.73
C SER A 134 34.87 -11.85 19.52
N THR A 135 34.10 -12.74 20.13
CA THR A 135 33.47 -12.49 21.44
C THR A 135 33.18 -13.82 22.14
N THR A 136 33.97 -14.07 23.19
CA THR A 136 33.65 -14.88 24.37
C THR A 136 33.47 -16.39 24.16
N SER A 137 34.56 -17.08 24.50
CA SER A 137 34.65 -18.51 24.82
C SER A 137 33.46 -19.04 25.63
N SER A 138 32.61 -19.86 25.00
CA SER A 138 31.77 -20.84 25.70
C SER A 138 31.92 -22.21 25.03
N PRO A 139 32.06 -23.33 25.77
CA PRO A 139 32.60 -24.59 25.24
C PRO A 139 31.59 -25.49 24.50
N TYR A 140 30.45 -24.94 24.07
CA TYR A 140 29.38 -25.70 23.42
C TYR A 140 28.77 -24.85 22.30
N ASN A 141 29.46 -24.77 21.16
CA ASN A 141 28.88 -24.18 19.96
C ASN A 141 29.03 -25.16 18.79
N ASP A 142 27.89 -25.69 18.37
CA ASP A 142 27.63 -26.09 17.01
C ASP A 142 27.48 -24.78 16.20
N ASP A 143 28.62 -24.20 15.81
CA ASP A 143 28.79 -22.78 15.43
C ASP A 143 28.32 -22.46 13.99
N SER A 144 27.94 -23.43 13.17
CA SER A 144 27.59 -23.18 11.76
C SER A 144 26.18 -22.61 11.56
N MET A 145 25.22 -22.95 12.42
CA MET A 145 23.81 -22.61 12.19
C MET A 145 23.46 -21.19 12.70
N PHE A 146 24.20 -20.66 13.68
CA PHE A 146 23.96 -19.32 14.22
C PHE A 146 24.56 -18.19 13.39
N SER A 147 25.56 -18.46 12.55
CA SER A 147 26.15 -17.44 11.66
C SER A 147 25.17 -17.02 10.58
N SER A 148 24.51 -17.97 9.91
CA SER A 148 23.51 -17.69 8.87
C SER A 148 22.32 -16.90 9.43
N PHE A 149 21.88 -17.21 10.66
CA PHE A 149 20.82 -16.46 11.35
C PHE A 149 21.26 -15.03 11.72
N ASN A 150 22.49 -14.83 12.20
CA ASN A 150 23.00 -13.48 12.49
C ASN A 150 23.12 -12.64 11.20
N THR A 151 23.59 -13.24 10.12
CA THR A 151 23.66 -12.57 8.82
C THR A 151 22.26 -12.22 8.29
N LEU A 152 21.32 -13.15 8.37
CA LEU A 152 19.91 -12.93 8.03
C LEU A 152 19.28 -11.79 8.85
N LEU A 153 19.56 -11.76 10.16
CA LEU A 153 19.08 -10.73 11.07
C LEU A 153 19.69 -9.36 10.73
N ASP A 154 20.98 -9.31 10.36
CA ASP A 154 21.65 -8.07 9.96
C ASP A 154 21.05 -7.53 8.65
N TYR A 155 20.85 -8.40 7.65
CA TYR A 155 20.16 -8.03 6.40
C TYR A 155 18.76 -7.51 6.68
N THR A 156 17.97 -8.23 7.49
CA THR A 156 16.61 -7.83 7.84
C THR A 156 16.59 -6.46 8.53
N ASN A 157 17.46 -6.24 9.53
CA ASN A 157 17.53 -4.95 10.23
C ASN A 157 18.00 -3.81 9.32
N GLN A 158 18.97 -4.07 8.44
CA GLN A 158 19.44 -3.07 7.50
C GLN A 158 18.32 -2.69 6.51
N ILE A 159 17.62 -3.67 5.93
CA ILE A 159 16.50 -3.44 5.01
C ILE A 159 15.38 -2.65 5.70
N VAL A 160 15.04 -2.98 6.94
CA VAL A 160 14.01 -2.27 7.72
C VAL A 160 14.37 -0.80 7.95
N ASN A 161 15.65 -0.49 8.08
CA ASN A 161 16.14 0.86 8.31
C ASN A 161 16.38 1.68 7.02
N LEU A 162 16.19 1.07 5.86
CA LEU A 162 16.24 1.76 4.57
C LEU A 162 15.10 2.78 4.41
N LYS A 163 15.34 3.77 3.57
CA LYS A 163 14.32 4.67 3.02
C LYS A 163 13.37 3.91 2.11
N ASP A 164 12.15 4.42 1.96
CA ASP A 164 11.11 3.80 1.14
C ASP A 164 11.57 3.52 -0.30
N ASP A 165 12.32 4.44 -0.92
CA ASP A 165 12.87 4.24 -2.28
C ASP A 165 13.81 3.02 -2.36
N ALA A 166 14.71 2.89 -1.38
CA ALA A 166 15.68 1.79 -1.34
C ALA A 166 15.03 0.47 -0.89
N LYS A 167 14.00 0.52 -0.03
CA LYS A 167 13.18 -0.65 0.31
C LYS A 167 12.44 -1.20 -0.90
N ASN A 168 11.84 -0.31 -1.69
CA ASN A 168 11.14 -0.71 -2.91
C ASN A 168 12.11 -1.37 -3.92
N GLU A 169 13.34 -0.87 -4.01
CA GLU A 169 14.38 -1.49 -4.85
C GLU A 169 14.74 -2.90 -4.36
N VAL A 170 14.94 -3.08 -3.05
CA VAL A 170 15.17 -4.39 -2.44
C VAL A 170 13.99 -5.34 -2.68
N MET A 171 12.77 -4.88 -2.46
CA MET A 171 11.57 -5.70 -2.64
C MET A 171 11.39 -6.13 -4.09
N ASN A 172 11.68 -5.26 -5.06
CA ASN A 172 11.63 -5.59 -6.48
C ASN A 172 12.69 -6.63 -6.89
N ILE A 173 13.89 -6.56 -6.32
CA ILE A 173 14.96 -7.55 -6.55
C ILE A 173 14.56 -8.92 -5.97
N LEU A 174 14.00 -8.91 -4.77
CA LEU A 174 13.49 -10.08 -4.07
C LEU A 174 12.31 -10.73 -4.82
N ASP A 175 11.36 -9.94 -5.29
CA ASP A 175 10.22 -10.41 -6.09
C ASP A 175 10.68 -11.00 -7.44
N ALA A 176 11.64 -10.34 -8.09
CA ALA A 176 12.27 -10.87 -9.29
C ALA A 176 12.94 -12.22 -9.05
N TYR A 177 13.55 -12.45 -7.88
CA TYR A 177 14.08 -13.76 -7.51
C TYR A 177 12.96 -14.78 -7.31
N ALA A 178 11.91 -14.43 -6.56
CA ALA A 178 10.77 -15.32 -6.30
C ALA A 178 10.05 -15.78 -7.59
N GLN A 179 10.09 -14.98 -8.66
CA GLN A 179 9.48 -15.32 -9.94
C GLN A 179 10.37 -16.17 -10.89
N ASN A 180 11.67 -16.35 -10.61
CA ASN A 180 12.59 -17.03 -11.51
C ASN A 180 13.10 -18.36 -10.94
N GLU A 181 12.64 -19.48 -11.50
CA GLU A 181 13.03 -20.86 -11.09
C GLU A 181 14.50 -21.24 -11.38
N SER A 182 15.32 -20.37 -11.97
CA SER A 182 16.73 -20.64 -12.32
C SER A 182 17.69 -19.98 -11.33
N GLN A 183 18.04 -20.75 -10.31
CA GLN A 183 18.42 -20.26 -8.98
C GLN A 183 19.83 -19.63 -8.91
N ASN A 184 20.86 -20.24 -9.49
CA ASN A 184 22.25 -19.94 -9.05
C ASN A 184 22.87 -18.62 -9.58
N ASP A 185 22.75 -18.32 -10.87
CA ASP A 185 23.32 -17.07 -11.44
C ASP A 185 22.53 -15.83 -11.01
N ILE A 186 21.22 -16.00 -10.82
CA ILE A 186 20.31 -14.94 -10.37
C ILE A 186 20.55 -14.66 -8.88
N GLN A 187 20.74 -15.68 -8.04
CA GLN A 187 21.12 -15.53 -6.63
C GLN A 187 22.36 -14.66 -6.44
N LYS A 188 23.45 -14.96 -7.16
CA LYS A 188 24.68 -14.15 -7.06
C LYS A 188 24.44 -12.70 -7.47
N SER A 189 23.65 -12.47 -8.53
CA SER A 189 23.28 -11.12 -8.94
C SER A 189 22.41 -10.42 -7.90
N VAL A 190 21.43 -11.12 -7.34
CA VAL A 190 20.49 -10.63 -6.31
C VAL A 190 21.25 -10.25 -5.06
N VAL A 191 22.08 -11.13 -4.52
CA VAL A 191 22.90 -10.88 -3.31
C VAL A 191 23.85 -9.71 -3.54
N ASN A 192 24.48 -9.61 -4.71
CA ASN A 192 25.38 -8.50 -5.03
C ASN A 192 24.63 -7.16 -5.11
N SER A 193 23.46 -7.13 -5.76
CA SER A 193 22.60 -5.95 -5.81
C SER A 193 22.08 -5.55 -4.43
N LEU A 194 21.68 -6.53 -3.61
CA LEU A 194 21.24 -6.32 -2.23
C LEU A 194 22.36 -5.68 -1.41
N ASN A 195 23.56 -6.26 -1.46
CA ASN A 195 24.72 -5.75 -0.75
C ASN A 195 25.13 -4.35 -1.21
N GLU A 196 24.98 -4.03 -2.51
CA GLU A 196 25.24 -2.69 -3.03
C GLU A 196 24.27 -1.64 -2.46
N ILE A 197 22.98 -1.97 -2.38
CA ILE A 197 21.94 -1.07 -1.82
C ILE A 197 22.19 -0.86 -0.33
N LEU A 198 22.52 -1.92 0.39
CA LEU A 198 22.75 -1.90 1.83
C LEU A 198 24.11 -1.29 2.21
N SER A 199 25.09 -1.31 1.33
CA SER A 199 26.39 -0.65 1.54
C SER A 199 26.30 0.88 1.43
N LYS A 200 25.24 1.43 0.82
CA LYS A 200 25.09 2.87 0.58
C LYS A 200 24.48 3.56 1.81
N PRO A 201 25.24 4.34 2.60
CA PRO A 201 24.71 5.01 3.80
C PRO A 201 23.63 6.06 3.49
N GLN A 202 23.54 6.52 2.25
CA GLN A 202 22.52 7.47 1.79
C GLN A 202 21.12 6.82 1.68
N ASN A 203 21.07 5.49 1.58
CA ASN A 203 19.83 4.73 1.42
C ASN A 203 19.13 4.49 2.75
N TYR A 204 19.78 4.76 3.89
CA TYR A 204 19.19 4.62 5.21
C TYR A 204 18.45 5.87 5.66
N ASN A 205 17.41 5.67 6.46
CA ASN A 205 16.81 6.76 7.20
C ASN A 205 17.88 7.35 8.12
N ARG A 206 18.16 8.66 7.98
CA ARG A 206 19.06 9.33 8.92
C ARG A 206 18.40 9.31 10.28
N ILE A 207 18.81 8.39 11.13
CA ILE A 207 18.47 8.46 12.54
C ILE A 207 19.25 9.65 13.08
N SER A 208 18.56 10.78 13.25
CA SER A 208 19.09 11.95 13.91
C SER A 208 19.32 11.58 15.38
N PHE A 209 20.50 11.07 15.70
CA PHE A 209 20.98 11.05 17.07
C PHE A 209 21.52 12.46 17.37
N TYR A 210 20.93 13.11 18.38
CA TYR A 210 21.12 14.51 18.82
C TYR A 210 20.13 15.54 18.25
N ALA A 211 19.20 15.95 19.12
CA ALA A 211 18.73 17.32 19.27
C ALA A 211 19.09 17.78 20.69
#